data_AF-A0AAN9RPY5-F1
#
_entry.id   AF-A0AAN9RPY5-F1
#
_cell.length_a   1.000
_cell.length_b   1.000
_cell.length_c   1.000
_cell.angle_alpha   90.00
_cell.angle_beta   90.00
_cell.angle_gamma   90.00
#
_symmetry.space_group_name_H-M   'P 1'
#
loop_
_entity.id
_entity.type
_entity.pdbx_description
1 polymer ?
#
loop_
_entity_poly.entity_id
_entity_poly.type
_entity_poly.pdbx_seq_one_letter_code
_entity_poly.pdbx_strand_id
1 'polypeptide(L)'
;MEEAEKELERRSKFLNSLIENKKKAIEQHEHDESLKVHVRACDMPLPLQDRAFHCARLHLESLPPGNKLDSKRLALALKKEFDSSYGPAWHCIVGTSFGSYVTHSVGGFLYFSIDKVYVLLFKTAVEPLDH
;
A
#
# COMPACT_ATOMS: atom_id res chain seq x y z
N MET A 1 34.26 44.91 5.86
CA MET A 1 32.85 44.84 5.42
C MET A 1 32.62 43.58 4.59
N GLU A 2 33.45 43.34 3.57
CA GLU A 2 33.39 42.17 2.68
C GLU A 2 33.60 40.79 3.35
N GLU A 3 34.44 40.72 4.38
CA GLU A 3 34.75 39.47 5.09
C GLU A 3 33.59 38.97 5.94
N ALA A 4 32.85 39.89 6.55
CA ALA A 4 31.63 39.61 7.29
C ALA A 4 30.51 39.12 6.36
N GLU A 5 30.47 39.63 5.13
CA GLU A 5 29.48 39.24 4.11
C GLU A 5 29.72 37.82 3.59
N LYS A 6 30.99 37.46 3.31
CA LYS A 6 31.39 36.08 2.95
C LYS A 6 31.07 35.08 4.05
N GLU A 7 31.29 35.45 5.31
CA GLU A 7 30.94 34.62 6.46
C GLU A 7 29.41 34.46 6.61
N LEU A 8 28.64 35.54 6.38
CA LEU A 8 27.18 35.49 6.40
C LEU A 8 26.62 34.56 5.31
N GLU A 9 27.19 34.64 4.10
CA GLU A 9 26.82 33.78 2.97
C GLU A 9 27.12 32.30 3.27
N ARG A 10 28.29 32.03 3.88
CA ARG A 10 28.68 30.68 4.28
C ARG A 10 27.73 30.08 5.32
N ARG A 11 27.32 30.88 6.32
CA ARG A 11 26.32 30.49 7.32
C ARG A 11 24.94 30.28 6.72
N SER A 12 24.52 31.14 5.79
CA SER A 12 23.25 31.01 5.07
C SER A 12 23.19 29.68 4.27
N LYS A 13 24.25 29.38 3.51
CA LYS A 13 24.36 28.11 2.76
C LYS A 13 24.34 26.89 3.68
N PHE A 14 25.05 26.96 4.81
CA PHE A 14 25.06 25.88 5.80
C PHE A 14 23.69 25.64 6.40
N LEU A 15 22.98 26.69 6.83
CA LEU A 15 21.62 26.57 7.37
C LEU A 15 20.62 26.03 6.34
N ASN A 16 20.68 26.49 5.10
CA ASN A 16 19.82 25.98 4.02
C ASN A 16 20.06 24.48 3.77
N SER A 17 21.32 24.03 3.78
CA SER A 17 21.66 22.62 3.66
C SER A 17 21.09 21.77 4.81
N LEU A 18 21.16 22.27 6.06
CA LEU A 18 20.56 21.59 7.21
C LEU A 18 19.03 21.49 7.09
N ILE A 19 18.37 22.54 6.60
CA ILE A 19 16.92 22.56 6.39
C ILE A 19 16.52 21.54 5.32
N GLU A 20 17.21 21.48 4.18
CA GLU A 20 16.91 20.50 3.12
C GLU A 20 17.11 19.05 3.59
N ASN A 21 18.20 18.78 4.32
CA ASN A 21 18.47 17.44 4.85
C ASN A 21 17.38 17.01 5.84
N LYS A 22 16.93 17.92 6.70
CA LYS A 22 15.84 17.65 7.64
C LYS A 22 14.50 17.43 6.93
N LYS A 23 14.19 18.21 5.89
CA LYS A 23 13.00 17.99 5.05
C LYS A 23 13.01 16.61 4.39
N LYS A 24 14.11 16.21 3.76
CA LYS A 24 14.26 14.88 3.14
C LYS A 24 14.06 13.75 4.14
N ALA A 25 14.62 13.87 5.34
CA ALA A 25 14.46 12.86 6.39
C ALA A 25 13.00 12.76 6.88
N ILE A 26 12.29 13.89 7.02
CA ILE A 26 10.88 13.92 7.39
C ILE A 26 10.01 13.31 6.28
N GLU A 27 10.24 13.68 5.02
CA GLU A 27 9.52 13.12 3.87
C GLU A 27 9.74 11.61 3.73
N GLN A 28 10.96 11.12 3.96
CA GLN A 28 11.25 9.69 3.97
C GLN A 28 10.54 8.96 5.11
N HIS A 29 10.53 9.53 6.31
CA HIS A 29 9.86 8.94 7.47
C HIS A 29 8.32 8.94 7.31
N GLU A 30 7.75 10.01 6.76
CA GLU A 30 6.32 10.08 6.43
C GLU A 30 5.96 9.09 5.31
N HIS A 31 6.83 8.93 4.30
CA HIS A 31 6.62 7.95 3.25
C HIS A 31 6.65 6.51 3.77
N ASP A 32 7.60 6.17 4.64
CA ASP A 32 7.73 4.83 5.25
C ASP A 32 6.54 4.49 6.16
N GLU A 33 6.09 5.45 6.98
CA GLU A 33 4.88 5.28 7.78
C GLU A 33 3.60 5.21 6.90
N SER A 34 3.56 5.88 5.74
CA SER A 34 2.40 5.82 4.83
C SER A 34 2.16 4.46 4.19
N LEU A 35 3.19 3.61 4.08
CA LEU A 35 3.09 2.28 3.48
C LEU A 35 2.92 1.16 4.52
N LYS A 36 2.73 1.53 5.79
CA LYS A 36 2.53 0.58 6.88
C LYS A 36 1.19 -0.14 6.75
N VAL A 37 1.27 -1.46 6.72
CA VAL A 37 0.12 -2.36 6.63
C VAL A 37 -0.51 -2.52 8.01
N HIS A 38 -1.83 -2.36 8.08
CA HIS A 38 -2.63 -2.62 9.27
C HIS A 38 -3.63 -3.73 8.98
N VAL A 39 -3.41 -4.91 9.57
CA VAL A 39 -4.34 -6.05 9.45
C VAL A 39 -5.54 -5.80 10.36
N ARG A 40 -6.75 -5.88 9.81
CA ARG A 40 -8.02 -5.68 10.51
C ARG A 40 -8.68 -7.01 10.87
N ALA A 41 -8.63 -7.97 9.96
CA ALA A 41 -9.08 -9.34 10.17
C ALA A 41 -8.39 -10.26 9.14
N CYS A 42 -8.10 -11.50 9.53
CA CYS A 42 -7.40 -12.45 8.66
C CYS A 42 -7.62 -13.88 9.16
N ASP A 43 -7.79 -14.82 8.23
CA ASP A 43 -7.72 -16.26 8.51
C ASP A 43 -6.68 -16.99 7.63
N MET A 44 -6.08 -16.31 6.64
CA MET A 44 -5.05 -16.87 5.76
C MET A 44 -3.66 -16.92 6.42
N PRO A 45 -2.77 -17.86 6.02
CA PRO A 45 -1.45 -18.01 6.60
C PRO A 45 -0.50 -16.85 6.24
N LEU A 46 0.51 -16.60 7.08
CA LEU A 46 1.46 -15.49 6.93
C LEU A 46 2.08 -15.35 5.53
N PRO A 47 2.53 -16.44 4.85
CA PRO A 47 3.11 -16.30 3.51
C PRO A 47 2.13 -15.72 2.48
N LEU A 48 0.82 -15.99 2.61
CA LEU A 48 -0.20 -15.43 1.72
C LEU A 48 -0.47 -13.96 2.06
N GLN A 49 -0.46 -13.61 3.35
CA GLN A 49 -0.56 -12.22 3.79
C GLN A 49 0.59 -11.38 3.24
N ASP A 50 1.83 -11.85 3.39
CA ASP A 50 3.03 -11.18 2.88
C ASP A 50 2.96 -10.97 1.37
N ARG A 51 2.43 -11.94 0.62
CA ARG A 51 2.21 -11.81 -0.82
C ARG A 51 1.19 -10.72 -1.15
N ALA A 52 0.06 -10.68 -0.43
CA ALA A 52 -0.95 -9.64 -0.61
C ALA A 52 -0.41 -8.25 -0.31
N PHE A 53 0.33 -8.10 0.80
CA PHE A 53 0.94 -6.84 1.21
C PHE A 53 2.00 -6.36 0.23
N HIS A 54 2.84 -7.28 -0.26
CA HIS A 54 3.84 -6.96 -1.27
C HIS A 54 3.20 -6.50 -2.57
N CYS A 55 2.19 -7.24 -3.07
CA CYS A 55 1.47 -6.87 -4.28
C CYS A 55 0.78 -5.50 -4.15
N ALA A 56 0.15 -5.23 -3.01
CA ALA A 56 -0.51 -3.95 -2.76
C ALA A 56 0.47 -2.78 -2.68
N ARG A 57 1.60 -2.94 -1.96
CA ARG A 57 2.65 -1.91 -1.86
C ARG A 57 3.24 -1.57 -3.22
N LEU A 58 3.65 -2.58 -4.00
CA LEU A 58 4.18 -2.35 -5.34
C LEU A 58 3.23 -1.57 -6.24
N HIS A 59 1.93 -1.84 -6.14
CA HIS A 59 0.93 -1.13 -6.92
C HIS A 59 0.78 0.33 -6.46
N LEU A 60 0.77 0.58 -5.15
CA LEU A 60 0.65 1.93 -4.57
C LEU A 60 1.91 2.78 -4.82
N GLU A 61 3.11 2.19 -4.75
CA GLU A 61 4.39 2.83 -5.03
C GLU A 61 4.55 3.21 -6.51
N SER A 62 3.93 2.46 -7.41
CA SER A 62 3.99 2.74 -8.86
C SER A 62 3.21 4.00 -9.28
N LEU A 63 2.42 4.59 -8.38
CA LEU A 63 1.61 5.76 -8.67
C LEU A 63 2.40 7.07 -8.46
N PRO A 64 2.32 8.02 -9.41
CA PRO A 64 2.92 9.35 -9.23
C PRO A 64 2.35 10.07 -7.99
N PRO A 65 3.17 10.88 -7.29
CA PRO A 65 2.71 11.71 -6.18
C PRO A 65 1.52 12.57 -6.60
N GLY A 66 0.40 12.51 -5.86
CA GLY A 66 -0.80 13.32 -6.10
C GLY A 66 -1.83 12.72 -7.06
N ASN A 67 -1.62 11.50 -7.58
CA ASN A 67 -2.63 10.85 -8.41
C ASN A 67 -3.71 10.15 -7.56
N LYS A 68 -4.93 10.09 -8.09
CA LYS A 68 -6.07 9.43 -7.42
C LYS A 68 -5.82 7.92 -7.34
N LEU A 69 -6.14 7.31 -6.20
CA LEU A 69 -6.12 5.85 -6.02
C LEU A 69 -6.88 5.16 -7.17
N ASP A 70 -6.18 4.30 -7.92
CA ASP A 70 -6.81 3.41 -8.90
C ASP A 70 -7.25 2.11 -8.21
N SER A 71 -8.32 2.19 -7.43
CA SER A 71 -8.87 1.05 -6.67
C SER A 71 -9.18 -0.14 -7.58
N LYS A 72 -9.63 0.13 -8.81
CA LYS A 72 -10.00 -0.90 -9.78
C LYS A 72 -8.77 -1.68 -10.24
N ARG A 73 -7.67 -1.00 -10.56
CA ARG A 73 -6.43 -1.68 -10.96
C ARG A 73 -5.82 -2.47 -9.80
N LEU A 74 -5.81 -1.93 -8.58
CA LEU A 74 -5.31 -2.65 -7.42
C LEU A 74 -6.14 -3.91 -7.14
N ALA A 75 -7.47 -3.81 -7.16
CA ALA A 75 -8.36 -4.95 -6.96
C ALA A 75 -8.15 -6.03 -8.04
N LEU A 76 -8.01 -5.61 -9.30
CA LEU A 76 -7.76 -6.52 -10.42
C LEU A 76 -6.40 -7.22 -10.28
N ALA A 77 -5.35 -6.49 -9.90
CA ALA A 77 -4.01 -7.04 -9.74
C ALA A 77 -3.97 -8.12 -8.66
N LEU A 78 -4.53 -7.82 -7.48
CA LEU A 78 -4.62 -8.78 -6.37
C LEU A 78 -5.45 -10.01 -6.75
N LYS A 79 -6.63 -9.82 -7.35
CA LYS A 79 -7.45 -10.94 -7.81
C LYS A 79 -6.69 -11.84 -8.80
N LYS A 80 -6.07 -11.25 -9.83
CA LYS A 80 -5.33 -12.01 -10.85
C LYS A 80 -4.16 -12.79 -10.26
N GLU A 81 -3.38 -12.13 -9.41
CA GLU A 81 -2.23 -12.75 -8.73
C GLU A 81 -2.66 -13.98 -7.92
N PHE A 82 -3.74 -13.84 -7.15
CA PHE A 82 -4.21 -14.90 -6.28
C PHE A 82 -4.96 -16.02 -7.02
N ASP A 83 -5.78 -15.69 -8.02
CA ASP A 83 -6.41 -16.68 -8.90
C ASP A 83 -5.34 -17.53 -9.61
N SER A 84 -4.29 -16.90 -10.12
CA SER A 84 -3.22 -17.60 -10.84
C SER A 84 -2.33 -18.44 -9.92
N SER A 85 -2.06 -17.96 -8.70
CA SER A 85 -1.09 -18.60 -7.79
C SER A 85 -1.73 -19.63 -6.85
N TYR A 86 -3.00 -19.43 -6.48
CA TYR A 86 -3.67 -20.20 -5.42
C TYR A 86 -5.03 -20.77 -5.86
N GLY A 87 -5.33 -20.70 -7.16
CA GLY A 87 -6.53 -21.21 -7.80
C GLY A 87 -7.77 -20.33 -7.56
N PRO A 88 -8.67 -20.25 -8.54
CA PRO A 88 -9.90 -19.47 -8.42
C PRO A 88 -10.89 -20.05 -7.38
N ALA A 89 -11.89 -19.30 -6.91
CA ALA A 89 -12.17 -17.90 -7.26
C ALA A 89 -11.88 -16.95 -6.09
N TRP A 90 -10.94 -16.03 -6.32
CA TRP A 90 -10.64 -14.91 -5.42
C TRP A 90 -11.44 -13.68 -5.78
N HIS A 91 -11.79 -12.89 -4.76
CA HIS A 91 -12.49 -11.63 -4.89
C HIS A 91 -11.70 -10.57 -4.15
N CYS A 92 -11.61 -9.37 -4.72
CA CYS A 92 -10.91 -8.26 -4.09
C CYS A 92 -11.76 -7.00 -4.17
N ILE A 93 -11.95 -6.35 -3.02
CA ILE A 93 -12.63 -5.06 -2.89
C ILE A 93 -11.61 -4.07 -2.35
N VAL A 94 -11.52 -2.91 -2.99
CA VAL A 94 -10.58 -1.85 -2.64
C VAL A 94 -11.32 -0.52 -2.60
N GLY A 95 -11.11 0.26 -1.55
CA GLY A 95 -11.71 1.59 -1.43
C GLY A 95 -11.24 2.34 -0.19
N THR A 96 -11.61 3.61 -0.11
CA THR A 96 -11.37 4.43 1.09
C THR A 96 -12.45 4.25 2.16
N SER A 97 -13.59 3.68 1.78
CA SER A 97 -14.68 3.28 2.67
C SER A 97 -15.57 2.27 1.95
N PHE A 98 -15.92 1.17 2.63
CA PHE A 98 -16.92 0.20 2.19
C PHE A 98 -17.45 -0.61 3.38
N GLY A 99 -18.65 -1.16 3.24
CA GLY A 99 -19.18 -2.20 4.11
C GLY A 99 -19.24 -3.52 3.35
N SER A 100 -19.01 -4.64 4.04
CA SER A 100 -19.05 -5.97 3.44
C SER A 100 -19.66 -6.99 4.39
N TYR A 101 -20.52 -7.86 3.87
CA TYR A 101 -20.99 -9.06 4.56
C TYR A 101 -20.86 -10.23 3.59
N VAL A 102 -19.78 -11.00 3.72
CA VAL A 102 -19.39 -12.02 2.74
C VAL A 102 -19.18 -13.37 3.39
N THR A 103 -19.60 -14.42 2.69
CA THR A 103 -19.21 -15.80 2.99
C THR A 103 -17.95 -16.11 2.20
N HIS A 104 -16.95 -16.68 2.87
CA HIS A 104 -15.66 -17.01 2.29
C HIS A 104 -15.21 -18.41 2.72
N SER A 105 -14.29 -18.98 1.96
CA SER A 105 -13.64 -20.24 2.31
C SER A 105 -12.62 -20.01 3.43
N VAL A 106 -12.55 -20.95 4.37
CA VAL A 106 -11.58 -20.93 5.48
C VAL A 106 -10.14 -20.86 4.94
N GLY A 107 -9.32 -20.02 5.56
CA GLY A 107 -7.91 -19.83 5.22
C GLY A 107 -7.68 -18.95 3.99
N GLY A 108 -8.74 -18.32 3.47
CA GLY A 108 -8.74 -17.56 2.24
C GLY A 108 -9.13 -16.10 2.40
N PHE A 109 -9.18 -15.53 3.61
CA PHE A 109 -9.69 -14.21 3.91
C PHE A 109 -8.64 -13.30 4.54
N LEU A 110 -8.59 -12.07 4.04
CA LEU A 110 -7.73 -11.00 4.52
C LEU A 110 -8.40 -9.64 4.35
N TYR A 111 -8.50 -8.89 5.44
CA TYR A 111 -8.91 -7.50 5.47
C TYR A 111 -7.81 -6.65 6.10
N PHE A 112 -7.24 -5.71 5.34
CA PHE A 112 -6.16 -4.84 5.79
C PHE A 112 -6.28 -3.43 5.21
N SER A 113 -5.47 -2.51 5.72
CA SER A 113 -5.34 -1.16 5.17
C SER A 113 -3.88 -0.74 5.01
N ILE A 114 -3.60 0.07 3.99
CA ILE A 114 -2.36 0.82 3.80
C ILE A 114 -2.78 2.30 3.69
N ASP A 115 -2.33 3.13 4.63
CA ASP A 115 -2.83 4.51 4.81
C ASP A 115 -4.38 4.54 4.84
N LYS A 116 -5.02 5.27 3.91
CA LYS A 116 -6.48 5.42 3.80
C LYS A 116 -7.12 4.42 2.86
N VAL A 117 -6.36 3.46 2.33
CA VAL A 117 -6.81 2.46 1.38
C VAL A 117 -7.10 1.16 2.13
N TYR A 118 -8.35 0.73 2.07
CA TYR A 118 -8.81 -0.54 2.62
C TYR A 118 -8.87 -1.59 1.52
N VAL A 119 -8.42 -2.80 1.82
CA VAL A 119 -8.37 -3.94 0.91
C VAL A 119 -8.99 -5.14 1.59
N LEU A 120 -10.03 -5.70 0.99
CA LEU A 120 -10.67 -6.95 1.38
C LEU A 120 -10.46 -7.98 0.28
N LEU A 121 -9.65 -8.99 0.56
CA LEU A 121 -9.31 -10.09 -0.34
C LEU A 121 -9.86 -11.39 0.25
N PHE A 122 -10.70 -12.11 -0.49
CA PHE A 122 -11.27 -13.36 0.01
C PHE A 122 -11.47 -14.41 -1.09
N LYS A 123 -11.30 -15.69 -0.75
CA LYS A 123 -11.59 -16.84 -1.62
C LYS A 123 -13.02 -17.34 -1.38
N THR A 124 -13.71 -17.74 -2.45
CA THR A 124 -15.00 -18.43 -2.38
C THR A 124 -14.90 -19.83 -2.98
N ALA A 125 -15.71 -20.76 -2.47
CA ALA A 125 -15.95 -22.02 -3.16
C ALA A 125 -16.75 -21.75 -4.43
N VAL A 126 -16.24 -22.23 -5.56
CA VAL A 126 -16.95 -22.23 -6.83
C VAL A 126 -16.99 -23.66 -7.33
N GLU A 127 -18.19 -24.18 -7.59
CA GLU A 127 -18.35 -25.43 -8.33
C GLU A 127 -18.24 -25.11 -9.82
N PRO A 128 -17.28 -25.71 -10.55
CA PRO A 128 -17.25 -25.59 -12.00
C PRO A 128 -18.55 -26.16 -12.57
N LEU A 129 -19.23 -25.40 -13.42
CA LEU A 129 -20.30 -25.96 -14.24
C LEU A 129 -19.64 -26.77 -15.35
N ASP A 130 -19.84 -28.08 -15.36
CA ASP A 130 -19.47 -28.90 -16.51
C ASP A 130 -20.27 -28.40 -17.72
N HIS A 131 -19.58 -28.08 -18.82
CA HIS A 131 -20.16 -27.70 -20.11
C HIS A 131 -19.86 -28.77 -21.14
#